data_AF-A0A964XZA7-F1
#
_entry.id   AF-A0A964XZA7-F1
#
_cell.length_a   1.000
_cell.length_b   1.000
_cell.length_c   1.000
_cell.angle_alpha   90.00
_cell.angle_beta   90.00
_cell.angle_gamma   90.00
#
_symmetry.space_group_name_H-M   'P 1'
#
loop_
_entity.id
_entity.type
_entity.pdbx_description
1 polymer ?
#
loop_
_entity_poly.entity_id
_entity_poly.type
_entity_poly.pdbx_seq_one_letter_code
_entity_poly.pdbx_strand_id
1 'polypeptide(L)'
;LMRMSRIVEKPAPADAPSDQGVVGRYVLTPAIFAHIQRLQPGAGGEYQLTDAIQSLLQDEAVYAYAYQGQRFDCGSKVGFLKATVEFALRHPETAPEFKAYLKSLTL
;
A
#
# COMPACT_ATOMS: atom_id res chain seq x y z
N LEU A 1 6.70 15.60 -3.41
CA LEU A 1 6.25 14.70 -4.50
C LEU A 1 7.47 14.33 -5.33
N MET A 2 7.59 13.08 -5.77
CA MET A 2 8.69 12.59 -6.60
C MET A 2 8.14 12.18 -7.96
N ARG A 3 8.72 12.67 -9.07
CA ARG A 3 8.28 12.24 -10.40
C ARG A 3 8.64 10.77 -10.60
N MET A 4 7.66 9.96 -10.96
CA MET A 4 7.84 8.52 -11.17
C MET A 4 8.22 8.25 -12.62
N SER A 5 9.17 7.34 -12.83
CA SER A 5 9.59 6.89 -14.17
C SER A 5 9.16 5.46 -14.48
N ARG A 6 8.92 4.65 -13.45
CA ARG A 6 8.52 3.24 -13.59
C ARG A 6 7.75 2.78 -12.36
N ILE A 7 6.79 1.90 -12.57
CA ILE A 7 6.02 1.18 -11.54
C ILE A 7 5.84 -0.26 -12.02
N VAL A 8 6.02 -1.23 -11.12
CA VAL A 8 5.98 -2.66 -11.48
C VAL A 8 5.13 -3.38 -10.43
N GLU A 9 4.15 -4.16 -10.87
CA GLU A 9 3.34 -5.00 -9.98
C GLU A 9 4.18 -6.17 -9.48
N LYS A 10 4.34 -6.30 -8.16
CA LYS A 10 4.98 -7.45 -7.48
C LYS A 10 6.28 -7.92 -8.17
N PRO A 11 7.30 -7.05 -8.31
CA PRO A 11 8.56 -7.44 -8.91
C PRO A 11 9.24 -8.54 -8.08
N ALA A 12 10.05 -9.37 -8.72
CA ALA A 12 10.99 -10.21 -7.98
C ALA A 12 11.96 -9.30 -7.19
N PRO A 13 12.47 -9.74 -6.01
CA PRO A 13 13.36 -8.91 -5.21
C PRO A 13 14.60 -8.40 -5.97
N ALA A 14 15.14 -9.20 -6.90
CA ALA A 14 16.28 -8.83 -7.73
C ALA A 14 15.95 -7.79 -8.82
N ASP A 15 14.68 -7.66 -9.20
CA ASP A 15 14.20 -6.78 -10.27
C ASP A 15 13.53 -5.51 -9.73
N ALA A 16 13.50 -5.34 -8.40
CA ALA A 16 12.87 -4.21 -7.75
C ALA A 16 13.57 -2.89 -8.15
N PRO A 17 12.85 -1.93 -8.75
CA PRO A 17 13.48 -0.69 -9.21
C PRO A 17 13.85 0.27 -8.07
N SER A 18 13.29 0.06 -6.87
CA SER A 18 13.59 0.81 -5.64
C SER A 18 13.03 0.07 -4.43
N ASP A 19 13.21 0.64 -3.23
CA ASP A 19 12.59 0.21 -1.97
C ASP A 19 11.21 0.86 -1.70
N GLN A 20 10.67 1.62 -2.66
CA GLN A 20 9.40 2.34 -2.50
C GLN A 20 8.20 1.46 -2.90
N GLY A 21 7.41 1.07 -1.90
CA GLY A 21 6.19 0.26 -2.09
C GLY A 21 4.91 1.08 -2.20
N VAL A 22 3.98 0.64 -3.05
CA VAL A 22 2.67 1.29 -3.24
C VAL A 22 1.71 0.90 -2.11
N VAL A 23 1.13 1.91 -1.45
CA VAL A 23 0.29 1.71 -0.24
C VAL A 23 -1.19 1.51 -0.56
N GLY A 24 -1.61 1.67 -1.82
CA GLY A 24 -3.01 1.54 -2.23
C GLY A 24 -3.83 2.80 -2.01
N ARG A 25 -3.23 3.98 -2.24
CA ARG A 25 -3.91 5.28 -2.26
C ARG A 25 -3.51 6.00 -3.54
N TYR A 26 -4.51 6.41 -4.31
CA TYR A 26 -4.30 6.98 -5.64
C TYR A 26 -5.21 8.17 -5.82
N VAL A 27 -4.69 9.21 -6.47
CA VAL A 27 -5.49 10.29 -7.07
C VAL A 27 -5.16 10.21 -8.55
N LEU A 28 -6.14 9.78 -9.35
CA LEU A 28 -5.94 9.45 -10.75
C LEU A 28 -6.75 10.43 -11.61
N THR A 29 -6.13 10.93 -12.67
CA THR A 29 -6.82 11.71 -13.69
C THR A 29 -7.76 10.80 -14.47
N PRO A 30 -8.83 11.34 -15.11
CA PRO A 30 -9.74 10.53 -15.93
C PRO A 30 -9.05 9.78 -17.08
N ALA A 31 -7.87 10.21 -17.52
CA ALA A 31 -7.09 9.54 -18.56
C ALA A 31 -6.83 8.07 -18.23
N ILE A 32 -6.71 7.71 -16.94
CA ILE A 32 -6.49 6.32 -16.50
C ILE A 32 -7.53 5.33 -17.07
N PHE A 33 -8.78 5.75 -17.27
CA PHE A 33 -9.82 4.85 -17.77
C PHE A 33 -9.53 4.36 -19.19
N ALA A 34 -8.93 5.20 -20.04
CA ALA A 34 -8.51 4.80 -21.38
C ALA A 34 -7.38 3.75 -21.34
N HIS A 35 -6.47 3.84 -20.36
CA HIS A 35 -5.42 2.84 -20.16
C HIS A 35 -5.98 1.53 -19.59
N ILE A 36 -6.91 1.61 -18.62
CA ILE A 36 -7.58 0.43 -18.04
C ILE A 36 -8.32 -0.37 -19.12
N GLN A 37 -9.05 0.31 -20.02
CA GLN A 37 -9.80 -0.35 -21.10
C GLN A 37 -8.94 -1.13 -22.09
N ARG A 38 -7.64 -0.79 -22.20
CA ARG A 38 -6.70 -1.46 -23.12
C ARG A 38 -5.86 -2.54 -22.45
N LEU A 39 -6.00 -2.71 -21.12
CA LEU A 39 -5.23 -3.70 -20.38
C LEU A 39 -5.47 -5.10 -20.93
N GLN A 40 -4.42 -5.90 -20.84
CA GLN A 40 -4.49 -7.34 -20.94
C GLN A 40 -4.26 -7.94 -19.55
N PRO A 41 -4.71 -9.17 -19.28
CA PRO A 41 -4.37 -9.86 -18.04
C PRO A 41 -2.85 -9.89 -17.81
N GLY A 42 -2.42 -9.40 -16.66
CA GLY A 42 -1.02 -9.28 -16.26
C GLY A 42 -0.64 -10.35 -15.24
N ALA A 43 0.05 -9.92 -14.19
CA ALA A 43 0.49 -10.79 -13.10
C ALA A 43 -0.71 -11.54 -12.47
N GLY A 44 -0.62 -12.88 -12.42
CA GLY A 44 -1.67 -13.73 -11.87
C GLY A 44 -2.91 -13.90 -12.74
N GLY A 45 -2.90 -13.42 -14.00
CA GLY A 45 -4.06 -13.48 -14.89
C GLY A 45 -5.13 -12.44 -14.58
N GLU A 46 -4.80 -11.42 -13.78
CA GLU A 46 -5.70 -10.33 -13.40
C GLU A 46 -5.37 -9.05 -14.17
N TYR A 47 -6.37 -8.17 -14.33
CA TYR A 47 -6.16 -6.82 -14.85
C TYR A 47 -5.61 -5.93 -13.72
N GLN A 48 -4.34 -5.55 -13.82
CA GLN A 48 -3.66 -4.81 -12.75
C GLN A 48 -3.74 -3.30 -12.98
N LEU A 49 -4.17 -2.55 -11.97
CA LEU A 49 -4.16 -1.09 -12.00
C LEU A 49 -2.74 -0.52 -12.19
N THR A 50 -1.74 -1.21 -11.63
CA THR A 50 -0.32 -0.85 -11.76
C THR A 50 0.14 -0.81 -13.22
N ASP A 51 -0.35 -1.73 -14.05
CA ASP A 51 -0.01 -1.77 -15.48
C ASP A 51 -0.65 -0.59 -16.23
N ALA A 52 -1.87 -0.18 -15.85
CA ALA A 52 -2.51 0.99 -16.42
C ALA A 52 -1.78 2.28 -16.02
N ILE A 53 -1.32 2.39 -14.77
CA ILE A 53 -0.51 3.53 -14.32
C ILE A 53 0.84 3.55 -15.06
N GLN A 54 1.46 2.38 -15.27
CA GLN A 54 2.70 2.27 -16.04
C GLN A 54 2.52 2.73 -17.50
N SER A 55 1.36 2.46 -18.10
CA SER A 55 1.02 2.98 -19.43
C SER A 55 0.74 4.48 -19.41
N LEU A 56 0.04 4.99 -18.39
CA LEU A 56 -0.26 6.42 -18.23
C LEU A 56 0.99 7.30 -18.12
N LEU A 57 2.10 6.76 -17.59
CA LEU A 57 3.39 7.44 -17.55
C LEU A 57 3.92 7.91 -18.93
N GLN A 58 3.43 7.32 -20.02
CA GLN A 58 3.82 7.72 -21.38
C GLN A 58 3.10 9.00 -21.84
N ASP A 59 1.92 9.26 -21.29
CA ASP A 59 1.03 10.34 -21.73
C ASP A 59 1.10 11.55 -20.78
N GLU A 60 1.35 11.32 -19.48
CA GLU A 60 1.44 12.39 -18.48
C GLU A 60 2.43 12.10 -17.33
N ALA A 61 2.79 13.16 -16.62
CA ALA A 61 3.66 13.03 -15.44
C ALA A 61 2.86 12.50 -14.25
N VAL A 62 3.24 11.31 -13.76
CA VAL A 62 2.73 10.74 -12.51
C VAL A 62 3.74 10.96 -11.38
N TYR A 63 3.23 11.27 -10.19
CA TYR A 63 4.05 11.57 -9.02
C TYR A 63 3.79 10.58 -7.89
N ALA A 64 4.86 10.09 -7.27
CA ALA A 64 4.82 9.35 -6.02
C ALA A 64 4.79 10.32 -4.83
N TYR A 65 3.95 10.01 -3.85
CA TYR A 65 3.90 10.70 -2.55
C TYR A 65 4.37 9.75 -1.45
N ALA A 66 5.50 10.09 -0.82
CA ALA A 66 6.00 9.37 0.35
C ALA A 66 5.14 9.74 1.56
N TYR A 67 4.23 8.85 1.94
CA TYR A 67 3.37 9.03 3.10
C TYR A 67 4.20 9.11 4.38
N GLN A 68 4.02 10.19 5.14
CA GLN A 68 4.60 10.33 6.47
C GLN A 68 3.60 9.84 7.52
N GLY A 69 3.80 8.60 7.96
CA GLY A 69 3.00 8.00 9.01
C GLY A 69 3.23 6.50 9.09
N GLN A 70 2.46 5.84 9.95
CA GLN A 70 2.55 4.39 10.13
C GLN A 70 1.45 3.69 9.33
N ARG A 71 1.86 2.85 8.40
CA ARG A 71 0.95 1.93 7.69
C ARG A 71 0.88 0.61 8.45
N PHE A 72 -0.33 0.10 8.64
CA PHE A 72 -0.57 -1.26 9.06
C PHE A 72 -1.10 -2.09 7.89
N ASP A 73 -0.48 -3.25 7.65
CA ASP A 73 -0.98 -4.20 6.66
C ASP A 73 -1.97 -5.18 7.29
N CYS A 74 -3.23 -4.77 7.31
CA CYS A 74 -4.33 -5.59 7.82
C CYS A 74 -4.75 -6.73 6.87
N GLY A 75 -4.13 -6.86 5.69
CA GLY A 75 -4.31 -8.03 4.83
C GLY A 75 -3.57 -9.26 5.36
N SER A 76 -2.55 -9.06 6.20
CA SER A 76 -1.82 -10.12 6.89
C SER A 76 -2.35 -10.35 8.30
N LYS A 77 -2.42 -11.61 8.76
CA LYS A 77 -2.88 -11.95 10.12
C LYS A 77 -2.04 -11.26 11.20
N VAL A 78 -0.72 -11.29 11.07
CA VAL A 78 0.19 -10.65 12.03
C VAL A 78 0.07 -9.12 11.97
N GLY A 79 -0.03 -8.53 10.78
CA GLY A 79 -0.21 -7.09 10.64
C GLY A 79 -1.53 -6.59 11.22
N PHE A 80 -2.62 -7.35 11.05
CA PHE A 80 -3.90 -7.08 11.69
C PHE A 80 -3.83 -7.12 13.23
N LEU A 81 -3.13 -8.11 13.81
CA LEU A 81 -2.93 -8.18 15.25
C LEU A 81 -2.10 -6.98 15.76
N LYS A 82 -1.02 -6.62 15.07
CA LYS A 82 -0.21 -5.44 15.39
C LYS A 82 -1.04 -4.15 15.37
N ALA A 83 -1.84 -3.96 14.31
CA ALA A 83 -2.74 -2.82 14.21
C ALA A 83 -3.70 -2.77 15.39
N THR A 84 -4.38 -3.90 15.69
CA THR A 84 -5.33 -4.00 16.79
C THR A 84 -4.69 -3.61 18.13
N VAL A 85 -3.51 -4.15 18.44
CA VAL A 85 -2.78 -3.81 19.67
C VAL A 85 -2.44 -2.33 19.73
N GLU A 86 -1.87 -1.77 18.67
CA GLU A 86 -1.47 -0.36 18.66
C GLU A 86 -2.66 0.60 18.76
N PHE A 87 -3.77 0.31 18.08
CA PHE A 87 -4.98 1.13 18.17
C PHE A 87 -5.66 0.99 19.53
N ALA A 88 -5.72 -0.22 20.10
CA ALA A 88 -6.27 -0.43 21.45
C ALA A 88 -5.47 0.34 22.51
N LEU A 89 -4.14 0.39 22.39
CA LEU A 89 -3.27 1.14 23.30
C LEU A 89 -3.34 2.67 23.12
N ARG A 90 -3.93 3.16 22.02
CA ARG A 90 -4.18 4.59 21.77
C ARG A 90 -5.61 5.01 22.13
N HIS A 91 -6.53 4.06 22.32
CA HIS A 91 -7.95 4.35 22.51
C HIS A 91 -8.21 4.89 23.93
N PRO A 92 -8.93 6.03 24.09
CA PRO A 92 -9.10 6.67 25.40
C PRO A 92 -9.81 5.78 26.43
N GLU A 93 -10.77 4.96 25.99
CA GLU A 93 -11.58 4.13 26.89
C GLU A 93 -10.93 2.78 27.23
N THR A 94 -10.23 2.14 26.29
CA THR A 94 -9.79 0.74 26.45
C THR A 94 -8.29 0.63 26.76
N ALA A 95 -7.49 1.67 26.47
CA ALA A 95 -6.06 1.64 26.69
C ALA A 95 -5.66 1.37 28.16
N PRO A 96 -6.32 1.94 29.20
CA PRO A 96 -5.91 1.71 30.59
C PRO A 96 -5.98 0.24 30.99
N GLU A 97 -7.12 -0.41 30.74
CA GLU A 97 -7.35 -1.81 31.09
C GLU A 97 -6.53 -2.76 30.21
N PHE A 98 -6.51 -2.51 28.89
CA PHE A 98 -5.78 -3.36 27.95
C PHE A 98 -4.27 -3.33 28.19
N LYS A 99 -3.70 -2.17 28.54
CA LYS A 99 -2.29 -2.04 28.90
C LYS A 99 -1.95 -2.80 30.18
N ALA A 100 -2.86 -2.81 31.17
CA ALA A 100 -2.67 -3.59 32.39
C ALA A 100 -2.68 -5.10 32.08
N TYR A 101 -3.64 -5.55 31.26
CA TYR A 101 -3.70 -6.93 30.77
C TYR A 101 -2.40 -7.36 30.07
N LEU A 102 -1.92 -6.59 29.09
CA LEU A 102 -0.69 -6.94 28.36
C LEU A 102 0.54 -7.06 29.27
N LYS A 103 0.65 -6.23 30.32
CA LYS A 103 1.74 -6.31 31.31
C LYS A 103 1.64 -7.52 32.23
N SER A 104 0.46 -8.11 32.37
CA SER A 104 0.24 -9.31 33.18
C SER A 104 0.61 -10.61 32.44
N LEU A 105 0.82 -10.55 31.12
CA LEU A 105 1.21 -11.71 30.32
C LEU A 105 2.64 -12.13 30.66
N THR A 106 2.81 -13.39 31.04
CA THR A 106 4.13 -14.05 31.09
C THR A 106 4.44 -14.60 29.71
N LEU A 107 5.34 -13.93 28.99
CA LEU A 107 5.79 -14.27 27.63
C LEU A 107 7.20 -14.87 27.64
#